data_AF-A0A2V7B5S9-F1
#
_entry.id   AF-A0A2V7B5S9-F1
#
_cell.length_a   1.000
_cell.length_b   1.000
_cell.length_c   1.000
_cell.angle_alpha   90.00
_cell.angle_beta   90.00
_cell.angle_gamma   90.00
#
_symmetry.space_group_name_H-M   'P 1'
#
loop_
_entity.id
_entity.type
_entity.pdbx_description
1 polymer ?
#
loop_
_entity_poly.entity_id
_entity_poly.type
_entity_poly.pdbx_seq_one_letter_code
_entity_poly.pdbx_strand_id
1 'polypeptide(L)'
;MTWGLHDSVEIEKTGRPAVTVVTEAFQTAADARAAVLGLPEHPRVIVEHPLASRTPSEIEKVAVAAVARIAAGLSGQATSPASGSVQHVAKTRPAPARAQRRQLAGDFAEANEALEALAWTDGLPVVPPTEALVEAMLRGATCAPDEVLGRMEPLQGTVTVEKVAANAVMAGCRPEYFPVVLASVRAVLQPDFHVGSTACTTGGAAPIIIVNGPIAGRLGISGGTACFGGNIKANATIGRALRLVMRNLGGAKPDGMEKSTQAWPGKIACCFAENEARSPWEPLHVERGHPAGASTVTVVAVRGIYSLTEGRQTSGEGVLETL
;
A
#
# COMPACT_ATOMS: atom_id res chain seq x y z
N MET A 1 9.14 -12.56 1.08
CA MET A 1 8.41 -13.74 1.58
C MET A 1 7.16 -14.07 0.76
N THR A 2 6.36 -13.07 0.37
CA THR A 2 5.19 -13.27 -0.50
C THR A 2 5.52 -13.92 -1.85
N TRP A 3 6.73 -13.72 -2.38
CA TRP A 3 7.21 -14.36 -3.61
C TRP A 3 7.47 -15.86 -3.48
N GLY A 4 8.28 -16.28 -2.50
CA GLY A 4 8.55 -17.71 -2.31
C GLY A 4 7.28 -18.52 -2.07
N LEU A 5 6.30 -17.95 -1.36
CA LEU A 5 4.97 -18.54 -1.21
C LEU A 5 4.12 -18.50 -2.49
N HIS A 6 4.16 -17.38 -3.23
CA HIS A 6 3.45 -17.28 -4.50
C HIS A 6 3.95 -18.36 -5.45
N ASP A 7 5.26 -18.48 -5.62
CA ASP A 7 5.87 -19.40 -6.57
C ASP A 7 5.63 -20.85 -6.15
N SER A 8 5.71 -21.19 -4.85
CA SER A 8 5.38 -22.53 -4.38
C SER A 8 3.91 -22.89 -4.60
N VAL A 9 2.99 -21.94 -4.40
CA VAL A 9 1.56 -22.11 -4.67
C VAL A 9 1.30 -22.28 -6.17
N GLU A 10 1.95 -21.50 -7.03
CA GLU A 10 1.84 -21.66 -8.49
C GLU A 10 2.45 -23.00 -8.96
N ILE A 11 3.55 -23.46 -8.34
CA ILE A 11 4.11 -24.80 -8.59
C ILE A 11 3.09 -25.89 -8.22
N GLU A 12 2.42 -25.80 -7.07
CA GLU A 12 1.39 -26.77 -6.69
C GLU A 12 0.21 -26.80 -7.65
N LYS A 13 -0.20 -25.66 -8.20
CA LYS A 13 -1.25 -25.60 -9.24
C LYS A 13 -0.87 -26.37 -10.51
N THR A 14 0.42 -26.63 -10.75
CA THR A 14 0.89 -27.48 -11.85
C THR A 14 0.92 -28.99 -11.51
N GLY A 15 0.44 -29.37 -10.32
CA GLY A 15 0.45 -30.76 -9.85
C GLY A 15 1.79 -31.22 -9.27
N ARG A 16 2.72 -30.29 -9.01
CA ARG A 16 4.03 -30.57 -8.42
C ARG A 16 4.02 -30.20 -6.93
N PRO A 17 4.33 -31.12 -6.01
CA PRO A 17 4.38 -30.78 -4.59
C PRO A 17 5.40 -29.68 -4.30
N ALA A 18 5.02 -28.71 -3.47
CA ALA A 18 5.92 -27.65 -3.01
C ALA A 18 5.64 -27.31 -1.56
N VAL A 19 6.67 -26.87 -0.84
CA VAL A 19 6.58 -26.45 0.57
C VAL A 19 7.21 -25.08 0.71
N THR A 20 6.53 -24.16 1.39
CA THR A 20 7.15 -22.86 1.74
C THR A 20 7.79 -22.92 3.10
N VAL A 21 9.07 -22.52 3.22
CA VAL A 21 9.69 -22.26 4.52
C VAL A 21 9.46 -20.80 4.91
N VAL A 22 8.86 -20.59 6.09
CA VAL A 22 8.42 -19.27 6.56
C VAL A 22 8.94 -19.06 7.98
N THR A 23 9.41 -17.85 8.30
CA THR A 23 9.73 -17.51 9.71
C THR A 23 8.48 -17.06 10.46
N GLU A 24 8.43 -17.33 11.77
CA GLU A 24 7.28 -17.03 12.65
C GLU A 24 6.68 -15.63 12.45
N ALA A 25 7.53 -14.59 12.31
CA ALA A 25 7.11 -13.20 12.15
C ALA A 25 6.21 -12.90 10.92
N PHE A 26 6.08 -13.86 10.00
CA PHE A 26 5.33 -13.69 8.77
C PHE A 26 4.30 -14.81 8.52
N GLN A 27 4.08 -15.70 9.49
CA GLN A 27 3.10 -16.77 9.37
C GLN A 27 1.72 -16.25 8.95
N THR A 28 1.22 -15.21 9.63
CA THR A 28 -0.08 -14.58 9.32
C THR A 28 -0.16 -14.05 7.89
N ALA A 29 0.93 -13.45 7.40
CA ALA A 29 0.98 -12.95 6.02
C ALA A 29 1.02 -14.09 5.00
N ALA A 30 1.69 -15.20 5.34
CA ALA A 30 1.71 -16.39 4.51
C ALA A 30 0.34 -17.07 4.45
N ASP A 31 -0.35 -17.23 5.58
CA ASP A 31 -1.69 -17.83 5.64
C ASP A 31 -2.70 -17.01 4.83
N ALA A 32 -2.70 -15.68 5.02
CA ALA A 32 -3.58 -14.78 4.28
C ALA A 32 -3.31 -14.84 2.77
N ARG A 33 -2.04 -14.88 2.36
CA ARG A 33 -1.67 -14.93 0.94
C ARG A 33 -2.00 -16.26 0.29
N ALA A 34 -1.77 -17.39 0.97
CA ALA A 34 -2.10 -18.72 0.47
C ALA A 34 -3.62 -18.85 0.20
N ALA A 35 -4.45 -18.35 1.12
CA ALA A 35 -5.89 -18.29 0.96
C ALA A 35 -6.31 -17.43 -0.26
N VAL A 36 -5.70 -16.25 -0.42
CA VAL A 36 -5.96 -15.34 -1.55
C VAL A 36 -5.59 -15.98 -2.90
N LEU A 37 -4.53 -16.78 -2.95
CA LEU A 37 -4.09 -17.49 -4.15
C LEU A 37 -4.91 -18.77 -4.44
N GLY A 38 -5.82 -19.15 -3.54
CA GLY A 38 -6.73 -20.28 -3.71
C GLY A 38 -6.23 -21.62 -3.15
N LEU A 39 -5.10 -21.65 -2.44
CA LEU A 39 -4.54 -22.84 -1.79
C LEU A 39 -4.27 -22.58 -0.30
N PRO A 40 -5.30 -22.42 0.55
CA PRO A 40 -5.12 -22.12 1.99
C PRO A 40 -4.32 -23.20 2.73
N GLU A 41 -4.49 -24.46 2.31
CA GLU A 41 -3.81 -25.64 2.86
C GLU A 41 -2.41 -25.89 2.26
N HIS A 42 -1.88 -24.95 1.45
CA HIS A 42 -0.53 -25.07 0.89
C HIS A 42 0.49 -25.40 1.99
N PRO A 43 1.30 -26.47 1.88
CA PRO A 43 2.23 -26.87 2.92
C PRO A 43 3.24 -25.76 3.30
N ARG A 44 3.32 -25.47 4.59
CA ARG A 44 4.23 -24.45 5.16
C ARG A 44 5.01 -25.02 6.33
N VAL A 45 6.31 -24.76 6.35
CA VAL A 45 7.22 -25.11 7.45
C VAL A 45 7.64 -23.85 8.17
N ILE A 46 7.13 -23.67 9.39
CA ILE A 46 7.46 -22.53 10.23
C ILE A 46 8.81 -22.76 10.94
N VAL A 47 9.69 -21.78 10.86
CA VAL A 47 11.00 -21.77 11.53
C VAL A 47 11.17 -20.52 12.38
N GLU A 48 12.07 -20.59 13.33
CA GLU A 48 12.33 -19.54 14.31
C GLU A 48 12.81 -18.23 13.65
N HIS A 49 12.37 -17.09 14.18
CA HIS A 49 12.78 -15.74 13.74
C HIS A 49 13.68 -15.07 14.81
N PRO A 50 14.64 -14.18 14.46
CA PRO A 50 15.13 -13.82 13.13
C PRO A 50 16.24 -14.77 12.65
N LEU A 51 16.36 -14.94 11.33
CA LEU A 51 17.46 -15.70 10.73
C LEU A 51 18.70 -14.83 10.48
N ALA A 52 18.51 -13.53 10.23
CA ALA A 52 19.59 -12.63 9.79
C ALA A 52 20.66 -12.35 10.85
N SER A 53 20.32 -12.54 12.13
CA SER A 53 21.25 -12.30 13.26
C SER A 53 21.93 -13.58 13.75
N ARG A 54 21.69 -14.72 13.10
CA ARG A 54 22.22 -16.03 13.51
C ARG A 54 23.57 -16.29 12.86
N THR A 55 24.42 -17.01 13.58
CA THR A 55 25.65 -17.57 13.02
C THR A 55 25.33 -18.67 12.00
N PRO A 56 26.27 -19.01 11.09
CA PRO A 56 26.09 -20.11 10.15
C PRO A 56 25.71 -21.45 10.81
N SER A 57 26.32 -21.79 11.96
CA SER A 57 26.01 -23.03 12.70
C SER A 57 24.60 -23.03 13.30
N GLU A 58 24.11 -21.88 13.77
CA GLU A 58 22.73 -21.75 14.25
C GLU A 58 21.72 -21.85 13.09
N ILE A 59 22.04 -21.29 11.92
CA ILE A 59 21.22 -21.44 10.71
C ILE A 59 21.18 -22.92 10.29
N GLU A 60 22.33 -23.62 10.33
CA GLU A 60 22.39 -25.05 10.03
C GLU A 60 21.49 -25.87 10.97
N LYS A 61 21.52 -25.59 12.29
CA LYS A 61 20.63 -26.25 13.26
C LYS A 61 19.15 -26.03 12.92
N VAL A 62 18.76 -24.80 12.57
CA VAL A 62 17.39 -24.48 12.15
C VAL A 62 17.02 -25.23 10.87
N ALA A 63 17.92 -25.28 9.89
CA ALA A 63 17.70 -25.98 8.62
C ALA A 63 17.53 -27.48 8.85
N VAL A 64 18.43 -28.13 9.60
CA VAL A 64 18.37 -29.56 9.94
C VAL A 64 17.06 -29.89 10.66
N ALA A 65 16.63 -29.08 11.62
CA ALA A 65 15.36 -29.26 12.33
C ALA A 65 14.11 -29.10 11.43
N ALA A 66 14.24 -28.43 10.29
CA ALA A 66 13.16 -28.26 9.32
C ALA A 66 13.07 -29.42 8.31
N VAL A 67 14.17 -30.13 8.02
CA VAL A 67 14.26 -31.14 6.93
C VAL A 67 13.14 -32.17 6.98
N ALA A 68 12.90 -32.79 8.14
CA ALA A 68 11.88 -33.84 8.25
C ALA A 68 10.47 -33.31 7.94
N ARG A 69 10.16 -32.09 8.37
CA ARG A 69 8.86 -31.44 8.10
C ARG A 69 8.73 -31.02 6.64
N ILE A 70 9.82 -30.57 6.02
CA ILE A 70 9.86 -30.26 4.58
C ILE A 70 9.63 -31.53 3.76
N ALA A 71 10.33 -32.62 4.07
CA ALA A 71 10.16 -33.90 3.40
C ALA A 71 8.73 -34.45 3.52
N ALA A 72 8.13 -34.35 4.71
CA ALA A 72 6.73 -34.73 4.93
C ALA A 72 5.75 -33.89 4.08
N GLY A 73 5.97 -32.57 4.00
CA GLY A 73 5.18 -31.67 3.16
C GLY A 73 5.26 -31.99 1.66
N LEU A 74 6.46 -32.26 1.15
CA LEU A 74 6.66 -32.62 -0.25
C LEU A 74 6.10 -34.00 -0.61
N SER A 75 5.99 -34.90 0.37
CA SER A 75 5.47 -36.26 0.19
C SER A 75 3.95 -36.36 0.38
N GLY A 76 3.25 -35.25 0.64
CA GLY A 76 1.80 -35.24 0.91
C GLY A 76 1.41 -35.84 2.27
N GLN A 77 2.37 -36.01 3.18
CA GLN A 77 2.17 -36.57 4.53
C GLN A 77 2.07 -35.48 5.62
N ALA A 78 2.19 -34.20 5.26
CA ALA A 78 2.08 -33.11 6.22
C ALA A 78 0.62 -32.95 6.72
N THR A 79 0.49 -32.99 8.04
CA THR A 79 -0.69 -32.50 8.75
C THR A 79 -0.60 -30.96 8.82
N SER A 80 -1.57 -30.26 8.25
CA SER A 80 -1.74 -28.81 8.48
C SER A 80 -1.73 -28.58 10.00
N PRO A 81 -0.95 -27.61 10.53
CA PRO A 81 -1.10 -27.21 11.92
C PRO A 81 -2.55 -26.76 12.12
N ALA A 82 -3.18 -27.21 13.21
CA ALA A 82 -4.53 -26.80 13.55
C ALA A 82 -4.64 -25.27 13.49
N SER A 83 -5.51 -24.80 12.61
CA SER A 83 -5.99 -23.43 12.52
C SER A 83 -6.35 -22.93 13.93
N GLY A 84 -5.46 -22.13 14.54
CA GLY A 84 -5.89 -21.20 15.56
C GLY A 84 -6.89 -20.28 14.89
N SER A 85 -8.10 -20.19 15.43
CA SER A 85 -9.28 -19.58 14.83
C SER A 85 -9.03 -18.17 14.26
N VAL A 86 -8.52 -18.09 13.04
CA VAL A 86 -8.64 -16.90 12.19
C VAL A 86 -9.98 -17.05 11.50
N GLN A 87 -10.86 -16.08 11.69
CA GLN A 87 -12.16 -16.06 11.04
C GLN A 87 -11.97 -16.31 9.53
N HIS A 88 -12.40 -17.49 9.09
CA HIS A 88 -12.36 -17.91 7.70
C HIS A 88 -13.12 -16.90 6.85
N VAL A 89 -12.41 -16.09 6.06
CA VAL A 89 -12.99 -15.45 4.88
C VAL A 89 -12.77 -16.38 3.69
N ALA A 90 -13.33 -17.60 3.78
CA ALA A 90 -13.40 -18.52 2.67
C ALA A 90 -14.75 -18.34 1.96
N LYS A 91 -14.71 -17.58 0.86
CA LYS A 91 -15.48 -17.80 -0.37
C LYS A 91 -15.07 -16.72 -1.36
N THR A 92 -14.65 -17.15 -2.55
CA THR A 92 -14.58 -16.37 -3.79
C THR A 92 -15.98 -15.89 -4.19
N ARG A 93 -16.60 -15.04 -3.37
CA ARG A 93 -17.66 -14.16 -3.84
C ARG A 93 -16.99 -13.15 -4.76
N PRO A 94 -17.52 -12.85 -5.96
CA PRO A 94 -17.15 -11.63 -6.64
C PRO A 94 -17.34 -10.51 -5.63
N ALA A 95 -16.25 -9.83 -5.26
CA ALA A 95 -16.34 -8.79 -4.26
C ALA A 95 -17.33 -7.74 -4.79
N PRO A 96 -18.30 -7.31 -3.98
CA PRO A 96 -19.35 -6.43 -4.47
C PRO A 96 -18.72 -5.17 -5.06
N ALA A 97 -19.22 -4.75 -6.23
CA ALA A 97 -18.79 -3.50 -6.87
C ALA A 97 -19.04 -2.29 -5.95
N ARG A 98 -20.11 -2.36 -5.16
CA ARG A 98 -20.50 -1.36 -4.16
C ARG A 98 -19.79 -1.53 -2.82
N ALA A 99 -19.63 -0.44 -2.08
CA ALA A 99 -19.19 -0.48 -0.70
C ALA A 99 -20.30 -1.06 0.21
N GLN A 100 -19.91 -1.66 1.34
CA GLN A 100 -20.87 -2.14 2.33
C GLN A 100 -21.38 -0.95 3.16
N ARG A 101 -22.70 -0.84 3.31
CA ARG A 101 -23.34 0.12 4.23
C ARG A 101 -23.33 -0.42 5.66
N ARG A 102 -22.97 0.43 6.62
CA ARG A 102 -23.07 0.13 8.06
C ARG A 102 -23.68 1.32 8.78
N GLN A 103 -24.71 1.07 9.57
CA GLN A 103 -25.27 2.06 10.47
C GLN A 103 -24.37 2.15 11.70
N LEU A 104 -23.84 3.33 11.98
CA LEU A 104 -23.18 3.66 13.23
C LEU A 104 -24.14 4.55 14.05
N ALA A 105 -24.16 4.34 15.36
CA ALA A 105 -24.87 5.21 16.28
C ALA A 105 -23.87 6.20 16.90
N GLY A 106 -24.39 7.30 17.45
CA GLY A 106 -23.58 8.25 18.19
C GLY A 106 -23.15 9.48 17.41
N ASP A 107 -22.29 10.27 18.03
CA ASP A 107 -21.73 11.50 17.49
C ASP A 107 -20.46 11.25 16.64
N PHE A 108 -19.75 12.33 16.29
CA PHE A 108 -18.55 12.24 15.48
C PHE A 108 -17.41 11.46 16.16
N ALA A 109 -17.26 11.60 17.49
CA ALA A 109 -16.21 10.91 18.24
C ALA A 109 -16.53 9.41 18.33
N GLU A 110 -17.76 9.06 18.69
CA GLU A 110 -18.22 7.67 18.74
C GLU A 110 -18.13 6.99 17.37
N ALA A 111 -18.44 7.70 16.28
CA ALA A 111 -18.26 7.19 14.93
C ALA A 111 -16.77 6.93 14.58
N ASN A 112 -15.86 7.79 15.04
CA ASN A 112 -14.42 7.58 14.83
C ASN A 112 -13.90 6.38 15.61
N GLU A 113 -14.30 6.22 16.87
CA GLU A 113 -13.96 5.05 17.68
C GLU A 113 -14.47 3.76 17.04
N ALA A 114 -15.70 3.75 16.52
CA ALA A 114 -16.25 2.60 15.82
C ALA A 114 -15.49 2.27 14.52
N LEU A 115 -15.09 3.28 13.74
CA LEU A 115 -14.31 3.10 12.52
C LEU A 115 -12.87 2.62 12.80
N GLU A 116 -12.28 3.06 13.90
CA GLU A 116 -10.99 2.60 14.39
C GLU A 116 -11.07 1.14 14.87
N ALA A 117 -12.10 0.77 15.62
CA ALA A 117 -12.35 -0.59 16.06
C ALA A 117 -12.56 -1.57 14.89
N LEU A 118 -13.12 -1.10 13.77
CA LEU A 118 -13.20 -1.85 12.51
C LEU A 118 -11.88 -1.91 11.73
N ALA A 119 -10.83 -1.25 12.24
CA ALA A 119 -9.55 -1.04 11.60
C ALA A 119 -9.70 -0.43 10.20
N TRP A 120 -10.55 0.58 10.04
CA TRP A 120 -10.71 1.33 8.78
C TRP A 120 -9.88 2.64 8.78
N THR A 121 -9.52 3.16 9.94
CA THR A 121 -8.72 4.39 10.11
C THR A 121 -7.24 4.07 10.33
N ASP A 122 -6.36 4.98 9.98
CA ASP A 122 -4.91 4.90 10.19
C ASP A 122 -4.47 5.32 11.61
N GLY A 123 -5.39 5.27 12.59
CA GLY A 123 -5.18 5.76 13.96
C GLY A 123 -5.38 7.28 14.11
N LEU A 124 -5.56 8.01 13.02
CA LEU A 124 -5.98 9.41 13.05
C LEU A 124 -7.49 9.53 12.84
N PRO A 125 -8.14 10.59 13.36
CA PRO A 125 -9.53 10.87 13.04
C PRO A 125 -9.77 10.96 11.53
N VAL A 126 -10.95 10.51 11.12
CA VAL A 126 -11.44 10.52 9.74
C VAL A 126 -12.74 11.30 9.66
N VAL A 127 -13.08 11.76 8.46
CA VAL A 127 -14.46 12.15 8.16
C VAL A 127 -15.25 10.87 7.86
N PRO A 128 -16.28 10.50 8.64
CA PRO A 128 -17.07 9.30 8.34
C PRO A 128 -17.62 9.35 6.91
N PRO A 129 -17.41 8.31 6.08
CA PRO A 129 -17.77 8.33 4.67
C PRO A 129 -19.27 8.07 4.48
N THR A 130 -20.09 9.03 4.89
CA THR A 130 -21.55 8.96 4.69
C THR A 130 -21.90 8.98 3.19
N GLU A 131 -23.06 8.42 2.84
CA GLU A 131 -23.48 8.32 1.44
C GLU A 131 -23.49 9.68 0.74
N ALA A 132 -24.02 10.72 1.39
CA ALA A 132 -24.04 12.07 0.85
C ALA A 132 -22.63 12.65 0.58
N LEU A 133 -21.65 12.35 1.45
CA LEU A 133 -20.27 12.81 1.27
C LEU A 133 -19.56 12.01 0.17
N VAL A 134 -19.84 10.71 0.06
CA VAL A 134 -19.31 9.86 -1.02
C VAL A 134 -19.89 10.29 -2.37
N GLU A 135 -21.19 10.52 -2.46
CA GLU A 135 -21.84 11.08 -3.65
C GLU A 135 -21.27 12.44 -4.03
N ALA A 136 -21.00 13.30 -3.04
CA ALA A 136 -20.34 14.57 -3.28
C ALA A 136 -18.93 14.45 -3.83
N MET A 137 -18.15 13.49 -3.30
CA MET A 137 -16.81 13.19 -3.78
C MET A 137 -16.84 12.66 -5.22
N LEU A 138 -17.80 11.79 -5.53
CA LEU A 138 -17.97 11.18 -6.86
C LEU A 138 -18.26 12.22 -7.97
N ARG A 139 -18.87 13.37 -7.65
CA ARG A 139 -19.03 14.47 -8.61
C ARG A 139 -17.71 15.06 -9.11
N GLY A 140 -16.61 14.83 -8.38
CA GLY A 140 -15.25 15.19 -8.82
C GLY A 140 -14.67 14.24 -9.87
N ALA A 141 -15.34 13.14 -10.19
CA ALA A 141 -14.89 12.15 -11.17
C ALA A 141 -15.77 12.11 -12.42
N THR A 142 -15.17 11.70 -13.54
CA THR A 142 -15.84 11.45 -14.82
C THR A 142 -16.21 9.97 -15.02
N CYS A 143 -15.73 9.08 -14.16
CA CYS A 143 -15.96 7.64 -14.24
C CYS A 143 -17.21 7.21 -13.46
N ALA A 144 -17.75 6.04 -13.84
CA ALA A 144 -18.89 5.46 -13.14
C ALA A 144 -18.49 5.00 -11.72
N PRO A 145 -19.34 5.20 -10.70
CA PRO A 145 -18.99 4.83 -9.31
C PRO A 145 -18.65 3.35 -9.12
N ASP A 146 -19.26 2.45 -9.90
CA ASP A 146 -19.05 1.01 -9.86
C ASP A 146 -17.94 0.51 -10.81
N GLU A 147 -17.28 1.40 -11.54
CA GLU A 147 -16.12 1.05 -12.36
C GLU A 147 -15.03 0.40 -11.50
N VAL A 148 -14.59 -0.80 -11.91
CA VAL A 148 -13.51 -1.54 -11.26
C VAL A 148 -12.18 -1.09 -11.85
N LEU A 149 -11.34 -0.48 -11.01
CA LEU A 149 -10.00 -0.03 -11.38
C LEU A 149 -8.97 -1.15 -11.38
N GLY A 150 -9.22 -2.22 -10.61
CA GLY A 150 -8.33 -3.37 -10.49
C GLY A 150 -8.49 -4.11 -9.17
N ARG A 151 -7.54 -5.00 -8.86
CA ARG A 151 -7.43 -5.68 -7.57
C ARG A 151 -6.16 -5.23 -6.88
N MET A 152 -6.28 -4.79 -5.63
CA MET A 152 -5.15 -4.26 -4.88
C MET A 152 -4.49 -5.35 -4.05
N GLU A 153 -3.23 -5.62 -4.34
CA GLU A 153 -2.39 -6.46 -3.52
C GLU A 153 -2.07 -5.80 -2.16
N PRO A 154 -1.79 -6.61 -1.12
CA PRO A 154 -1.60 -8.07 -1.14
C PRO A 154 -2.85 -8.94 -0.96
N LEU A 155 -3.94 -8.42 -0.38
CA LEU A 155 -5.17 -9.19 -0.14
C LEU A 155 -6.11 -9.25 -1.36
N GLN A 156 -5.72 -8.66 -2.48
CA GLN A 156 -6.43 -8.73 -3.77
C GLN A 156 -7.88 -8.19 -3.68
N GLY A 157 -8.09 -7.15 -2.87
CA GLY A 157 -9.39 -6.51 -2.72
C GLY A 157 -9.78 -5.72 -3.96
N THR A 158 -11.06 -5.81 -4.36
CA THR A 158 -11.56 -5.12 -5.56
C THR A 158 -11.66 -3.62 -5.33
N VAL A 159 -10.93 -2.87 -6.15
CA VAL A 159 -10.88 -1.41 -6.15
C VAL A 159 -11.93 -0.87 -7.11
N THR A 160 -12.91 -0.15 -6.58
CA THR A 160 -13.90 0.58 -7.37
C THR A 160 -13.82 2.08 -7.10
N VAL A 161 -14.30 2.90 -8.03
CA VAL A 161 -14.30 4.36 -7.90
C VAL A 161 -15.02 4.81 -6.62
N GLU A 162 -16.17 4.20 -6.29
CA GLU A 162 -16.92 4.45 -5.05
C GLU A 162 -16.10 4.14 -3.79
N LYS A 163 -15.37 3.03 -3.76
CA LYS A 163 -14.52 2.68 -2.61
C LYS A 163 -13.34 3.63 -2.47
N VAL A 164 -12.77 4.09 -3.59
CA VAL A 164 -11.73 5.14 -3.57
C VAL A 164 -12.32 6.46 -3.05
N ALA A 165 -13.53 6.82 -3.46
CA ALA A 165 -14.24 8.01 -2.97
C ALA A 165 -14.47 7.95 -1.46
N ALA A 166 -14.92 6.81 -0.92
CA ALA A 166 -15.09 6.63 0.53
C ALA A 166 -13.78 6.85 1.30
N ASN A 167 -12.66 6.30 0.82
CA ASN A 167 -11.35 6.52 1.44
C ASN A 167 -10.85 7.97 1.30
N ALA A 168 -11.16 8.64 0.19
CA ALA A 168 -10.86 10.05 -0.01
C ALA A 168 -11.66 10.96 0.94
N VAL A 169 -12.94 10.65 1.18
CA VAL A 169 -13.76 11.32 2.20
C VAL A 169 -13.11 11.13 3.57
N MET A 170 -12.79 9.88 3.95
CA MET A 170 -12.13 9.58 5.22
C MET A 170 -10.83 10.38 5.42
N ALA A 171 -10.04 10.56 4.37
CA ALA A 171 -8.82 11.36 4.40
C ALA A 171 -9.05 12.87 4.56
N GLY A 172 -10.28 13.36 4.38
CA GLY A 172 -10.64 14.77 4.42
C GLY A 172 -10.41 15.53 3.11
N CYS A 173 -10.33 14.82 1.98
CA CYS A 173 -10.19 15.41 0.65
C CYS A 173 -11.37 16.33 0.31
N ARG A 174 -11.11 17.35 -0.51
CA ARG A 174 -12.16 18.06 -1.25
C ARG A 174 -12.50 17.27 -2.53
N PRO A 175 -13.73 17.33 -3.05
CA PRO A 175 -14.10 16.68 -4.32
C PRO A 175 -13.17 17.05 -5.50
N GLU A 176 -12.68 18.29 -5.55
CA GLU A 176 -11.74 18.77 -6.57
C GLU A 176 -10.40 18.00 -6.57
N TYR A 177 -10.02 17.37 -5.45
CA TYR A 177 -8.79 16.57 -5.34
C TYR A 177 -8.97 15.15 -5.86
N PHE A 178 -10.21 14.70 -6.03
CA PHE A 178 -10.53 13.32 -6.35
C PHE A 178 -9.92 12.81 -7.67
N PRO A 179 -9.83 13.60 -8.76
CA PRO A 179 -9.10 13.19 -9.96
C PRO A 179 -7.65 12.77 -9.70
N VAL A 180 -6.95 13.50 -8.83
CA VAL A 180 -5.54 13.20 -8.48
C VAL A 180 -5.46 11.93 -7.66
N VAL A 181 -6.41 11.70 -6.73
CA VAL A 181 -6.49 10.45 -5.96
C VAL A 181 -6.74 9.26 -6.90
N LEU A 182 -7.67 9.37 -7.84
CA LEU A 182 -7.95 8.31 -8.82
C LEU A 182 -6.74 8.01 -9.70
N ALA A 183 -6.05 9.06 -10.21
CA ALA A 183 -4.83 8.89 -10.98
C ALA A 183 -3.73 8.19 -10.17
N SER A 184 -3.57 8.57 -8.90
CA SER A 184 -2.62 7.95 -7.97
C SER A 184 -2.94 6.46 -7.71
N VAL A 185 -4.23 6.13 -7.55
CA VAL A 185 -4.67 4.75 -7.38
C VAL A 185 -4.42 3.92 -8.65
N ARG A 186 -4.70 4.47 -9.83
CA ARG A 186 -4.39 3.80 -11.10
C ARG A 186 -2.88 3.56 -11.24
N ALA A 187 -2.05 4.53 -10.88
CA ALA A 187 -0.59 4.40 -10.92
C ALA A 187 -0.08 3.27 -10.01
N VAL A 188 -0.56 3.17 -8.76
CA VAL A 188 -0.12 2.07 -7.87
C VAL A 188 -0.66 0.69 -8.28
N LEU A 189 -1.74 0.64 -9.06
CA LEU A 189 -2.28 -0.60 -9.61
C LEU A 189 -1.53 -1.08 -10.86
N GLN A 190 -0.62 -0.26 -11.41
CA GLN A 190 0.24 -0.70 -12.51
C GLN A 190 1.22 -1.79 -12.02
N PRO A 191 1.49 -2.82 -12.85
CA PRO A 191 2.43 -3.89 -12.51
C PRO A 191 3.81 -3.38 -12.10
N ASP A 192 4.29 -2.31 -12.75
CA ASP A 192 5.61 -1.71 -12.55
C ASP A 192 5.79 -1.12 -11.14
N PHE A 193 4.73 -0.58 -10.53
CA PHE A 193 4.79 -0.06 -9.17
C PHE A 193 4.88 -1.18 -8.12
N HIS A 194 4.32 -2.34 -8.45
CA HIS A 194 4.45 -3.56 -7.66
C HIS A 194 3.94 -3.42 -6.20
N VAL A 195 2.70 -2.94 -6.05
CA VAL A 195 2.11 -2.56 -4.74
C VAL A 195 2.18 -3.66 -3.67
N GLY A 196 2.07 -4.94 -4.05
CA GLY A 196 2.17 -6.07 -3.11
C GLY A 196 3.53 -6.14 -2.42
N SER A 197 4.63 -5.97 -3.18
CA SER A 197 5.99 -5.94 -2.64
C SER A 197 6.23 -4.70 -1.80
N THR A 198 5.78 -3.53 -2.27
CA THR A 198 5.92 -2.26 -1.54
C THR A 198 5.15 -2.25 -0.22
N ALA A 199 3.98 -2.90 -0.15
CA ALA A 199 3.21 -3.02 1.08
C ALA A 199 3.78 -4.03 2.07
N CYS A 200 4.36 -5.14 1.58
CA CYS A 200 4.82 -6.26 2.43
C CYS A 200 6.34 -6.27 2.69
N THR A 201 7.06 -5.21 2.29
CA THR A 201 8.51 -5.13 2.50
C THR A 201 8.87 -4.75 3.93
N THR A 202 9.94 -5.33 4.46
CA THR A 202 10.56 -4.89 5.72
C THR A 202 11.28 -3.55 5.60
N GLY A 203 11.57 -3.12 4.37
CA GLY A 203 12.36 -1.92 4.07
C GLY A 203 11.67 -0.58 4.33
N GLY A 204 10.38 -0.54 4.69
CA GLY A 204 9.74 0.72 5.05
C GLY A 204 9.26 1.60 3.89
N ALA A 205 9.24 1.10 2.66
CA ALA A 205 8.95 1.94 1.49
C ALA A 205 7.52 2.52 1.51
N ALA A 206 7.39 3.84 1.31
CA ALA A 206 6.13 4.56 1.23
C ALA A 206 5.87 5.02 -0.21
N PRO A 207 4.63 4.93 -0.73
CA PRO A 207 4.26 5.56 -1.99
C PRO A 207 4.29 7.08 -1.82
N ILE A 208 5.00 7.76 -2.71
CA ILE A 208 5.06 9.20 -2.80
C ILE A 208 4.43 9.62 -4.12
N ILE A 209 3.50 10.57 -4.05
CA ILE A 209 2.78 11.14 -5.19
C ILE A 209 3.48 12.43 -5.63
N ILE A 210 3.92 12.47 -6.89
CA ILE A 210 4.48 13.65 -7.53
C ILE A 210 3.47 14.11 -8.58
N VAL A 211 3.00 15.36 -8.44
CA VAL A 211 1.96 15.94 -9.31
C VAL A 211 2.59 16.94 -10.26
N ASN A 212 2.26 16.82 -11.54
CA ASN A 212 2.78 17.65 -12.61
C ASN A 212 1.67 18.38 -13.37
N GLY A 213 2.06 19.50 -14.00
CA GLY A 213 1.22 20.28 -14.89
C GLY A 213 0.19 21.16 -14.18
N PRO A 214 -0.74 21.76 -14.95
CA PRO A 214 -1.55 22.88 -14.48
C PRO A 214 -2.55 22.53 -13.36
N ILE A 215 -2.82 21.23 -13.11
CA ILE A 215 -3.67 20.80 -11.99
C ILE A 215 -3.05 21.15 -10.63
N ALA A 216 -1.71 21.16 -10.52
CA ALA A 216 -1.03 21.47 -9.27
C ALA A 216 -1.39 22.87 -8.78
N GLY A 217 -1.25 23.87 -9.66
CA GLY A 217 -1.63 25.25 -9.36
C GLY A 217 -3.13 25.43 -9.10
N ARG A 218 -4.00 24.81 -9.91
CA ARG A 218 -5.46 24.91 -9.74
C ARG A 218 -5.94 24.37 -8.39
N LEU A 219 -5.32 23.30 -7.90
CA LEU A 219 -5.73 22.64 -6.65
C LEU A 219 -4.95 23.13 -5.42
N GLY A 220 -3.95 24.00 -5.61
CA GLY A 220 -3.06 24.44 -4.54
C GLY A 220 -2.18 23.33 -3.99
N ILE A 221 -1.78 22.37 -4.83
CA ILE A 221 -0.81 21.32 -4.48
C ILE A 221 0.58 21.96 -4.53
N SER A 222 1.28 21.95 -3.40
CA SER A 222 2.55 22.65 -3.27
C SER A 222 3.73 21.75 -3.58
N GLY A 223 4.69 22.27 -4.34
CA GLY A 223 6.06 21.76 -4.50
C GLY A 223 7.13 22.64 -3.85
N GLY A 224 6.70 23.68 -3.13
CA GLY A 224 7.59 24.71 -2.59
C GLY A 224 8.00 24.47 -1.15
N THR A 225 8.18 25.57 -0.41
CA THR A 225 8.57 25.55 1.00
C THR A 225 7.72 24.59 1.82
N ALA A 226 8.39 23.70 2.57
CA ALA A 226 7.78 22.72 3.45
C ALA A 226 6.77 21.76 2.78
N CYS A 227 6.87 21.48 1.48
CA CYS A 227 5.90 20.63 0.76
C CYS A 227 5.74 19.20 1.31
N PHE A 228 6.75 18.67 2.02
CA PHE A 228 6.73 17.32 2.61
C PHE A 228 6.13 17.23 4.03
N GLY A 229 5.78 18.35 4.66
CA GLY A 229 5.35 18.35 6.07
C GLY A 229 4.71 19.62 6.61
N GLY A 230 4.56 20.66 5.79
CA GLY A 230 3.96 21.95 6.17
C GLY A 230 2.43 21.93 6.28
N ASN A 231 1.80 20.75 6.31
CA ASN A 231 0.35 20.56 6.49
C ASN A 231 -0.54 21.31 5.48
N ILE A 232 -0.11 21.35 4.22
CA ILE A 232 -0.91 21.88 3.12
C ILE A 232 -2.04 20.88 2.83
N LYS A 233 -3.30 21.31 2.96
CA LYS A 233 -4.47 20.42 2.91
C LYS A 233 -4.49 19.51 1.68
N ALA A 234 -4.22 20.05 0.49
CA ALA A 234 -4.18 19.26 -0.75
C ALA A 234 -3.15 18.12 -0.66
N ASN A 235 -1.89 18.45 -0.37
CA ASN A 235 -0.79 17.49 -0.18
C ASN A 235 -1.13 16.42 0.87
N ALA A 236 -1.52 16.85 2.08
CA ALA A 236 -1.77 15.95 3.20
C ALA A 236 -2.93 14.97 2.92
N THR A 237 -4.07 15.49 2.44
CA THR A 237 -5.27 14.67 2.22
C THR A 237 -5.16 13.75 1.01
N ILE A 238 -4.52 14.18 -0.09
CA ILE A 238 -4.30 13.33 -1.27
C ILE A 238 -3.35 12.17 -0.93
N GLY A 239 -2.23 12.47 -0.25
CA GLY A 239 -1.29 11.45 0.20
C GLY A 239 -1.95 10.45 1.15
N ARG A 240 -2.72 10.96 2.13
CA ARG A 240 -3.44 10.12 3.10
C ARG A 240 -4.52 9.27 2.44
N ALA A 241 -5.25 9.82 1.46
CA ALA A 241 -6.28 9.08 0.72
C ALA A 241 -5.70 7.84 0.03
N LEU A 242 -4.55 7.96 -0.64
CA LEU A 242 -3.88 6.80 -1.25
C LEU A 242 -3.51 5.75 -0.18
N ARG A 243 -3.00 6.19 0.98
CA ARG A 243 -2.64 5.29 2.09
C ARG A 243 -3.85 4.57 2.67
N LEU A 244 -4.98 5.26 2.86
CA LEU A 244 -6.23 4.64 3.30
C LEU A 244 -6.76 3.63 2.28
N VAL A 245 -6.70 3.94 0.97
CA VAL A 245 -7.06 2.98 -0.09
C VAL A 245 -6.20 1.71 0.01
N MET A 246 -4.88 1.85 0.10
CA MET A 246 -3.96 0.71 0.26
C MET A 246 -4.25 -0.10 1.52
N ARG A 247 -4.56 0.57 2.62
CA ARG A 247 -4.88 -0.07 3.90
C ARG A 247 -6.19 -0.84 3.86
N ASN A 248 -7.24 -0.21 3.35
CA ASN A 248 -8.61 -0.73 3.42
C ASN A 248 -8.95 -1.70 2.28
N LEU A 249 -8.35 -1.52 1.10
CA LEU A 249 -8.61 -2.38 -0.07
C LEU A 249 -7.47 -3.37 -0.34
N GLY A 250 -6.21 -3.00 -0.03
CA GLY A 250 -5.06 -3.90 -0.16
C GLY A 250 -4.75 -4.70 1.11
N GLY A 251 -5.20 -4.24 2.28
CA GLY A 251 -4.91 -4.86 3.56
C GLY A 251 -3.55 -4.46 4.15
N ALA A 252 -2.94 -3.37 3.69
CA ALA A 252 -1.64 -2.86 4.15
C ALA A 252 -1.72 -2.26 5.58
N LYS A 253 -2.06 -3.10 6.56
CA LYS A 253 -2.21 -2.78 7.98
C LYS A 253 -1.03 -3.31 8.79
N PRO A 254 -0.54 -2.57 9.80
CA PRO A 254 0.43 -3.07 10.78
C PRO A 254 -0.04 -4.39 11.39
N ASP A 255 0.92 -5.23 11.80
CA ASP A 255 0.72 -6.58 12.36
C ASP A 255 0.03 -7.60 11.42
N GLY A 256 -0.48 -7.15 10.27
CA GLY A 256 -0.98 -7.96 9.16
C GLY A 256 0.02 -7.99 8.00
N MET A 257 -0.34 -7.33 6.90
CA MET A 257 0.44 -7.36 5.67
C MET A 257 1.49 -6.26 5.58
N GLU A 258 1.39 -5.19 6.37
CA GLU A 258 2.48 -4.22 6.50
C GLU A 258 3.60 -4.83 7.34
N LYS A 259 4.80 -4.96 6.75
CA LYS A 259 5.94 -5.66 7.38
C LYS A 259 7.16 -4.80 7.60
N SER A 260 7.03 -3.48 7.44
CA SER A 260 8.13 -2.55 7.71
C SER A 260 8.71 -2.74 9.11
N THR A 261 10.04 -2.77 9.21
CA THR A 261 10.70 -2.89 10.51
C THR A 261 10.56 -1.61 11.35
N GLN A 262 10.71 -0.43 10.73
CA GLN A 262 10.55 0.87 11.40
C GLN A 262 9.56 1.80 10.67
N ALA A 263 9.44 1.67 9.35
CA ALA A 263 8.76 2.65 8.50
C ALA A 263 9.33 4.08 8.69
N TRP A 264 8.68 5.08 8.09
CA TRP A 264 9.01 6.50 8.25
C TRP A 264 7.74 7.35 8.10
N PRO A 265 7.70 8.61 8.57
CA PRO A 265 6.48 9.42 8.61
C PRO A 265 5.76 9.60 7.26
N GLY A 266 6.47 9.47 6.14
CA GLY A 266 5.85 9.50 4.80
C GLY A 266 4.84 8.39 4.53
N LYS A 267 4.79 7.33 5.36
CA LYS A 267 3.70 6.32 5.30
C LYS A 267 2.35 6.82 5.80
N ILE A 268 2.29 7.97 6.46
CA ILE A 268 1.03 8.64 6.81
C ILE A 268 0.43 9.30 5.56
N ALA A 269 1.21 10.16 4.91
CA ALA A 269 0.85 10.85 3.68
C ALA A 269 2.10 11.43 3.03
N CYS A 270 2.24 11.29 1.71
CA CYS A 270 3.28 12.00 0.96
C CYS A 270 2.80 12.32 -0.46
N CYS A 271 2.49 13.58 -0.71
CA CYS A 271 2.08 14.11 -2.01
C CYS A 271 2.60 15.53 -2.15
N PHE A 272 3.16 15.86 -3.31
CA PHE A 272 3.64 17.20 -3.61
C PHE A 272 3.61 17.44 -5.11
N ALA A 273 3.67 18.70 -5.52
CA ALA A 273 3.84 19.05 -6.93
C ALA A 273 5.32 19.15 -7.28
N GLU A 274 5.70 18.84 -8.52
CA GLU A 274 7.00 19.30 -9.00
C GLU A 274 7.04 20.84 -8.99
N ASN A 275 8.17 21.42 -8.61
CA ASN A 275 8.35 22.87 -8.60
C ASN A 275 8.78 23.38 -9.98
N GLU A 276 7.93 23.14 -10.99
CA GLU A 276 8.21 23.44 -12.41
C GLU A 276 8.63 24.92 -12.61
N ALA A 277 8.05 25.86 -11.85
CA ALA A 277 8.36 27.28 -11.97
C ALA A 277 9.76 27.69 -11.45
N ARG A 278 10.38 26.87 -10.60
CA ARG A 278 11.72 27.11 -10.05
C ARG A 278 12.75 26.05 -10.46
N SER A 279 12.32 25.05 -11.22
CA SER A 279 13.18 24.01 -11.76
C SER A 279 13.87 24.54 -13.03
N PRO A 280 15.20 24.42 -13.16
CA PRO A 280 15.88 24.68 -14.42
C PRO A 280 15.71 23.53 -15.43
N TRP A 281 15.16 22.39 -15.01
CA TRP A 281 14.98 21.21 -15.84
C TRP A 281 13.61 21.18 -16.50
N GLU A 282 13.52 20.42 -17.59
CA GLU A 282 12.25 20.12 -18.23
C GLU A 282 11.34 19.39 -17.21
N PRO A 283 10.04 19.75 -17.09
CA PRO A 283 9.16 19.09 -16.14
C PRO A 283 9.14 17.57 -16.33
N LEU A 284 9.10 16.82 -15.23
CA LEU A 284 9.18 15.35 -15.22
C LEU A 284 8.16 14.71 -16.17
N HIS A 285 6.94 15.23 -16.27
CA HIS A 285 5.93 14.66 -17.17
C HIS A 285 6.31 14.84 -18.64
N VAL A 286 6.97 15.95 -18.99
CA VAL A 286 7.42 16.23 -20.35
C VAL A 286 8.60 15.33 -20.71
N GLU A 287 9.58 15.17 -19.80
CA GLU A 287 10.67 14.20 -19.98
C GLU A 287 10.16 12.76 -20.17
N ARG A 288 8.99 12.44 -19.59
CA ARG A 288 8.29 11.16 -19.73
C ARG A 288 7.41 11.07 -20.98
N GLY A 289 7.44 12.06 -21.86
CA GLY A 289 6.75 12.09 -23.14
C GLY A 289 5.31 12.60 -23.09
N HIS A 290 4.87 13.21 -22.00
CA HIS A 290 3.56 13.85 -21.94
C HIS A 290 3.61 15.31 -22.45
N PRO A 291 2.52 15.82 -23.05
CA PRO A 291 2.46 17.23 -23.46
C PRO A 291 2.61 18.17 -22.27
N ALA A 292 3.25 19.33 -22.47
CA ALA A 292 3.45 20.34 -21.42
C ALA A 292 2.14 20.79 -20.73
N GLY A 293 1.04 20.85 -21.47
CA GLY A 293 -0.28 21.19 -20.92
C GLY A 293 -1.01 20.05 -20.19
N ALA A 294 -0.48 18.82 -20.24
CA ALA A 294 -1.07 17.68 -19.56
C ALA A 294 -0.83 17.76 -18.05
N SER A 295 -1.78 17.23 -17.28
CA SER A 295 -1.61 17.02 -15.84
C SER A 295 -1.40 15.54 -15.58
N THR A 296 -0.37 15.20 -14.83
CA THR A 296 -0.01 13.79 -14.58
C THR A 296 0.29 13.56 -13.10
N VAL A 297 0.33 12.29 -12.73
CA VAL A 297 0.79 11.82 -11.43
C VAL A 297 1.86 10.78 -11.67
N THR A 298 3.00 10.92 -11.00
CA THR A 298 4.02 9.89 -10.86
C THR A 298 3.97 9.35 -9.43
N VAL A 299 3.99 8.03 -9.26
CA VAL A 299 4.06 7.43 -7.92
C VAL A 299 5.34 6.60 -7.78
N VAL A 300 6.13 6.90 -6.76
CA VAL A 300 7.41 6.21 -6.48
C VAL A 300 7.43 5.65 -5.07
N ALA A 301 8.08 4.50 -4.88
CA ALA A 301 8.23 3.88 -3.57
C ALA A 301 9.56 4.32 -2.93
N VAL A 302 9.50 5.06 -1.82
CA VAL A 302 10.67 5.71 -1.20
C VAL A 302 10.82 5.29 0.26
N ARG A 303 12.06 5.05 0.70
CA ARG A 303 12.39 4.54 2.04
C ARG A 303 12.70 5.62 3.08
N GLY A 304 12.73 6.88 2.68
CA GLY A 304 12.98 8.03 3.56
C GLY A 304 13.29 9.29 2.76
N ILE A 305 13.30 10.42 3.44
CA ILE A 305 13.73 11.70 2.89
C ILE A 305 14.98 12.12 3.66
N TYR A 306 16.06 12.39 2.93
CA TYR A 306 17.27 12.98 3.51
C TYR A 306 17.31 14.46 3.11
N SER A 307 17.25 15.35 4.11
CA SER A 307 17.29 16.79 3.87
C SER A 307 18.74 17.24 3.78
N LEU A 308 19.13 17.71 2.61
CA LEU A 308 20.43 18.29 2.35
C LEU A 308 20.28 19.80 2.25
N THR A 309 21.20 20.53 2.88
CA THR A 309 21.28 21.99 2.78
C THR A 309 22.68 22.34 2.33
N GLU A 310 22.79 22.85 1.10
CA GLU A 310 24.03 23.36 0.54
C GLU A 310 23.89 24.88 0.37
N GLY A 311 24.81 25.65 0.96
CA GLY A 311 24.74 27.11 1.02
C GLY A 311 26.09 27.82 0.89
N ARG A 312 27.15 27.08 0.57
CA ARG A 312 28.53 27.59 0.38
C ARG A 312 29.03 27.44 -1.05
N GLN A 313 28.56 26.43 -1.77
CA GLN A 313 29.00 26.09 -3.13
C GLN A 313 28.32 26.98 -4.16
N THR A 314 29.08 27.44 -5.15
CA THR A 314 28.59 28.34 -6.22
C THR A 314 28.60 27.68 -7.61
N SER A 315 29.06 26.43 -7.71
CA SER A 315 29.07 25.63 -8.94
C SER A 315 28.25 24.35 -8.76
N GLY A 316 27.73 23.80 -9.86
CA GLY A 316 27.02 22.51 -9.82
C GLY A 316 27.91 21.36 -9.37
N GLU A 317 29.19 21.37 -9.75
CA GLU A 317 30.19 20.37 -9.32
C GLU A 317 30.42 20.42 -7.81
N GLY A 318 30.58 21.61 -7.22
CA GLY A 318 30.73 21.76 -5.77
C GLY A 318 29.50 21.28 -4.99
N VAL A 319 28.30 21.45 -5.54
CA VAL A 319 27.07 20.88 -4.96
C VAL A 319 27.11 19.34 -4.97
N LEU A 320 27.61 18.72 -6.05
CA LEU A 320 27.75 17.26 -6.13
C LEU A 320 28.78 16.71 -5.12
N GLU A 321 29.85 17.45 -4.84
CA GLU A 321 30.82 17.07 -3.79
C GLU A 321 30.22 17.03 -2.38
N THR A 322 29.04 17.63 -2.18
CA THR A 322 28.33 17.66 -0.90
C THR A 322 27.38 16.46 -0.72
N LEU A 323 27.01 15.78 -1.82
CA LEU A 323 26.02 14.70 -1.88
C LEU A 323 26.66 13.31 -1.78
#